data_AF-A0A0G0K5V8-F1
#
_entry.id   AF-A0A0G0K5V8-F1
#
_cell.length_a   1.000
_cell.length_b   1.000
_cell.length_c   1.000
_cell.angle_alpha   90.00
_cell.angle_beta   90.00
_cell.angle_gamma   90.00
#
_symmetry.space_group_name_H-M   'P 1'
#
loop_
_entity.id
_entity.type
_entity.pdbx_description
1 polymer ?
#
loop_
_entity_poly.entity_id
_entity_poly.type
_entity_poly.pdbx_seq_one_letter_code
_entity_poly.pdbx_strand_id
1 'polypeptide(L)'
;MYFKSSKKIKSYIVCNVPHSGTKIPADFLKDYVLAPIELKKENLTMADLYTDELYNSLLKDSNYIISQVSRIVVDIERFYEEKKEAMAKVGMSALYTKTGDGDILRVLNTKVKKELLGKIYKPYHKLFADLVGECLKKHKKCLILDCHSFPEIPRPYEDDKKQNRPDVCIGIDTFHTPRKLSKILKKKFELIGYSVKL
;
A
#
# COMPACT_ATOMS: atom_id res chain seq x y z
N MET A 1 -18.10 1.50 -2.42
CA MET A 1 -17.20 0.41 -1.96
C MET A 1 -15.77 0.93 -1.99
N TYR A 2 -14.99 0.76 -0.91
CA TYR A 2 -13.63 1.30 -0.78
C TYR A 2 -12.52 0.33 -1.20
N PHE A 3 -12.82 -0.95 -1.27
CA PHE A 3 -11.87 -2.00 -1.63
C PHE A 3 -12.60 -3.14 -2.35
N LYS A 4 -11.84 -3.91 -3.13
CA LYS A 4 -12.27 -5.15 -3.79
C LYS A 4 -11.52 -6.31 -3.16
N SER A 5 -12.15 -7.47 -3.03
CA SER A 5 -11.47 -8.67 -2.56
C SER A 5 -12.01 -9.95 -3.20
N SER A 6 -11.20 -11.00 -3.18
CA SER A 6 -11.62 -12.33 -3.58
C SER A 6 -12.70 -12.87 -2.64
N LYS A 7 -13.79 -13.40 -3.21
CA LYS A 7 -14.91 -13.96 -2.43
C LYS A 7 -14.70 -15.40 -1.93
N LYS A 8 -13.71 -16.11 -2.48
CA LYS A 8 -13.41 -17.51 -2.17
C LYS A 8 -11.91 -17.72 -2.12
N ILE A 9 -11.47 -18.64 -1.25
CA ILE A 9 -10.05 -19.03 -1.15
C ILE A 9 -9.68 -19.99 -2.29
N LYS A 10 -8.83 -19.54 -3.22
CA LYS A 10 -8.38 -20.30 -4.41
C LYS A 10 -7.04 -21.00 -4.21
N SER A 11 -6.09 -20.31 -3.59
CA SER A 11 -4.72 -20.79 -3.36
C SER A 11 -4.25 -20.45 -1.95
N TYR A 12 -3.02 -20.84 -1.61
CA TYR A 12 -2.39 -20.42 -0.37
C TYR A 12 -1.73 -19.03 -0.45
N ILE A 13 -1.92 -18.30 -1.56
CA ILE A 13 -1.34 -16.97 -1.80
C ILE A 13 -2.41 -15.89 -1.60
N VAL A 14 -2.07 -14.84 -0.85
CA VAL A 14 -2.90 -13.66 -0.67
C VAL A 14 -2.12 -12.44 -1.16
N CYS A 15 -2.64 -11.74 -2.15
CA CYS A 15 -2.06 -10.51 -2.67
C CYS A 15 -2.73 -9.29 -2.03
N ASN A 16 -1.94 -8.40 -1.47
CA ASN A 16 -2.38 -7.10 -0.98
C ASN A 16 -1.97 -6.05 -2.00
N VAL A 17 -2.92 -5.32 -2.60
CA VAL A 17 -2.63 -4.20 -3.51
C VAL A 17 -3.14 -2.92 -2.83
N PRO A 18 -2.31 -2.29 -1.99
CA PRO A 18 -2.78 -1.28 -1.05
C PRO A 18 -2.93 0.11 -1.69
N HIS A 19 -2.17 0.42 -2.76
CA HIS A 19 -1.94 1.80 -3.21
C HIS A 19 -2.24 2.08 -4.68
N SER A 20 -2.88 1.15 -5.42
CA SER A 20 -3.30 1.41 -6.82
C SER A 20 -4.49 2.36 -6.94
N GLY A 21 -5.34 2.41 -5.91
CA GLY A 21 -6.54 3.22 -5.89
C GLY A 21 -6.24 4.72 -5.81
N THR A 22 -6.97 5.52 -6.59
CA THR A 22 -6.85 6.98 -6.61
C THR A 22 -8.13 7.70 -6.18
N LYS A 23 -9.15 6.97 -5.71
CA LYS A 23 -10.43 7.56 -5.33
C LYS A 23 -10.28 8.38 -4.05
N ILE A 24 -10.71 9.64 -4.12
CA ILE A 24 -10.98 10.49 -2.96
C ILE A 24 -12.50 10.58 -2.78
N PRO A 25 -13.10 10.02 -1.71
CA PRO A 25 -14.54 10.11 -1.49
C PRO A 25 -14.97 11.56 -1.30
N ALA A 26 -16.08 11.95 -1.94
CA ALA A 26 -16.56 13.34 -1.98
C ALA A 26 -16.76 13.94 -0.59
N ASP A 27 -17.25 13.15 0.37
CA ASP A 27 -17.48 13.57 1.76
C ASP A 27 -16.21 14.09 2.47
N PHE A 28 -15.03 13.70 2.00
CA PHE A 28 -13.73 14.07 2.56
C PHE A 28 -12.98 15.13 1.73
N LEU A 29 -13.51 15.56 0.58
CA LEU A 29 -12.84 16.57 -0.26
C LEU A 29 -12.70 17.92 0.47
N LYS A 30 -13.66 18.26 1.31
CA LYS A 30 -13.68 19.51 2.10
C LYS A 30 -12.54 19.65 3.10
N ASP A 31 -11.85 18.55 3.44
CA ASP A 31 -10.76 18.57 4.41
C ASP A 31 -9.45 19.05 3.76
N TYR A 32 -9.34 18.95 2.43
CA TYR A 32 -8.15 19.31 1.66
C TYR A 32 -8.07 20.81 1.40
N VAL A 33 -6.86 21.36 1.49
CA VAL A 33 -6.59 22.80 1.30
C VAL A 33 -5.96 23.13 -0.05
N LEU A 34 -5.47 22.11 -0.76
CA LEU A 34 -4.86 22.25 -2.08
C LEU A 34 -5.90 22.61 -3.14
N ALA A 35 -5.48 23.33 -4.18
CA ALA A 35 -6.32 23.52 -5.36
C ALA A 35 -6.64 22.17 -6.01
N PRO A 36 -7.79 22.01 -6.69
CA PRO A 36 -8.19 20.72 -7.28
C PRO A 36 -7.13 20.09 -8.20
N ILE A 37 -6.40 20.91 -8.96
CA ILE A 37 -5.34 20.44 -9.87
C ILE A 37 -4.12 19.92 -9.11
N GLU A 38 -3.75 20.58 -8.01
CA GLU A 38 -2.63 20.19 -7.14
C GLU A 38 -2.97 18.92 -6.37
N LEU A 39 -4.19 18.83 -5.82
CA LEU A 39 -4.67 17.63 -5.15
C LEU A 39 -4.66 16.42 -6.09
N LYS A 40 -5.09 16.59 -7.33
CA LYS A 40 -5.06 15.53 -8.34
C LYS A 40 -3.61 15.10 -8.63
N LYS A 41 -2.70 16.05 -8.78
CA LYS A 41 -1.27 15.77 -9.02
C LYS A 41 -0.67 14.99 -7.84
N GLU A 42 -0.88 15.45 -6.61
CA GLU A 42 -0.39 14.79 -5.40
C GLU A 42 -0.93 13.36 -5.28
N ASN A 43 -2.23 13.19 -5.49
CA ASN A 43 -2.90 11.90 -5.45
C ASN A 43 -2.28 10.88 -6.43
N LEU A 44 -2.03 11.30 -7.68
CA LEU A 44 -1.40 10.44 -8.68
C LEU A 44 0.08 10.19 -8.38
N THR A 45 0.78 11.18 -7.80
CA THR A 45 2.21 11.10 -7.49
C THR A 45 2.48 10.11 -6.36
N MET A 46 1.56 10.03 -5.38
CA MET A 46 1.68 9.15 -4.22
C MET A 46 1.20 7.72 -4.50
N ALA A 47 0.34 7.51 -5.51
CA ALA A 47 -0.21 6.20 -5.81
C ALA A 47 0.81 5.26 -6.48
N ASP A 48 0.67 3.98 -6.17
CA ASP A 48 1.38 2.89 -6.84
C ASP A 48 0.58 2.51 -8.09
N LEU A 49 0.55 3.43 -9.06
CA LEU A 49 -0.32 3.36 -10.23
C LEU A 49 -0.14 2.04 -11.00
N TYR A 50 -1.26 1.48 -11.44
CA TYR A 50 -1.34 0.27 -12.26
C TYR A 50 -0.77 -1.00 -11.60
N THR A 51 -0.51 -1.02 -10.30
CA THR A 51 -0.08 -2.25 -9.62
C THR A 51 -1.14 -3.35 -9.69
N ASP A 52 -2.45 -3.03 -9.64
CA ASP A 52 -3.50 -4.02 -9.85
C ASP A 52 -3.49 -4.62 -11.28
N GLU A 53 -3.05 -3.86 -12.27
CA GLU A 53 -2.86 -4.34 -13.64
C GLU A 53 -1.56 -5.16 -13.78
N LEU A 54 -0.46 -4.66 -13.23
CA LEU A 54 0.85 -5.31 -13.24
C LEU A 54 0.79 -6.71 -12.62
N TYR A 55 0.09 -6.85 -11.49
CA TYR A 55 -0.08 -8.12 -10.79
C TYR A 55 -1.30 -8.92 -11.26
N ASN A 56 -2.05 -8.49 -12.28
CA ASN A 56 -3.33 -9.07 -12.68
C ASN A 56 -3.28 -10.60 -12.91
N SER A 57 -2.23 -11.10 -13.58
CA SER A 57 -2.05 -12.55 -13.79
C SER A 57 -1.98 -13.31 -12.46
N LEU A 58 -1.24 -12.78 -11.48
CA LEU A 58 -1.15 -13.35 -10.13
C LEU A 58 -2.49 -13.24 -9.37
N LEU A 59 -3.19 -12.10 -9.50
CA LEU A 59 -4.49 -11.88 -8.85
C LEU A 59 -5.58 -12.85 -9.34
N LYS A 60 -5.55 -13.25 -10.62
CA LYS A 60 -6.50 -14.23 -11.18
C LYS A 60 -6.41 -15.59 -10.50
N ASP A 61 -5.19 -16.02 -10.18
CA ASP A 61 -4.88 -17.34 -9.62
C ASP A 61 -4.74 -17.35 -8.08
N SER A 62 -4.78 -16.16 -7.47
CA SER A 62 -4.60 -15.97 -6.03
C SER A 62 -5.85 -15.43 -5.34
N ASN A 63 -5.78 -15.35 -4.01
CA ASN A 63 -6.67 -14.52 -3.22
C ASN A 63 -6.14 -13.09 -3.24
N TYR A 64 -7.00 -12.10 -3.10
CA TYR A 64 -6.55 -10.72 -3.11
C TYR A 64 -7.45 -9.77 -2.33
N ILE A 65 -6.86 -8.64 -1.94
CA ILE A 65 -7.53 -7.41 -1.56
C ILE A 65 -6.87 -6.25 -2.30
N ILE A 66 -7.68 -5.33 -2.83
CA ILE A 66 -7.24 -4.16 -3.59
C ILE A 66 -7.94 -2.94 -3.02
N SER A 67 -7.18 -1.95 -2.54
CA SER A 67 -7.74 -0.65 -2.20
C SER A 67 -8.19 0.07 -3.46
N GLN A 68 -9.37 0.68 -3.42
CA GLN A 68 -9.81 1.62 -4.46
C GLN A 68 -9.63 3.08 -4.01
N VAL A 69 -9.34 3.28 -2.72
CA VAL A 69 -9.15 4.59 -2.10
C VAL A 69 -7.69 4.99 -2.17
N SER A 70 -7.45 6.28 -2.42
CA SER A 70 -6.10 6.82 -2.40
C SER A 70 -5.47 6.76 -1.02
N ARG A 71 -4.17 6.43 -0.98
CA ARG A 71 -3.37 6.47 0.24
C ARG A 71 -3.33 7.84 0.90
N ILE A 72 -3.51 8.93 0.13
CA ILE A 72 -3.55 10.29 0.72
C ILE A 72 -4.85 10.54 1.52
N VAL A 73 -5.85 9.67 1.36
CA VAL A 73 -7.08 9.68 2.17
C VAL A 73 -6.86 8.82 3.42
N VAL A 74 -6.46 7.57 3.22
CA VAL A 74 -6.06 6.63 4.27
C VAL A 74 -4.96 5.73 3.71
N ASP A 75 -3.76 5.81 4.25
CA ASP A 75 -2.68 4.90 3.93
C ASP A 75 -2.82 3.66 4.82
N ILE A 76 -3.26 2.55 4.23
CA ILE A 76 -3.51 1.30 4.96
C ILE A 76 -2.23 0.51 5.28
N GLU A 77 -1.07 0.94 4.77
CA GLU A 77 0.25 0.37 5.11
C GLU A 77 1.02 1.22 6.13
N ARG A 78 0.34 2.14 6.82
CA ARG A 78 0.92 2.96 7.88
C ARG A 78 0.19 2.74 9.20
N PHE A 79 0.89 2.89 10.32
CA PHE A 79 0.22 2.86 11.62
C PHE A 79 -0.58 4.16 11.82
N TYR A 80 -1.82 4.02 12.28
CA TYR A 80 -2.65 5.18 12.64
C TYR A 80 -2.24 5.80 13.98
N GLU A 81 -1.57 5.03 14.84
CA GLU A 81 -0.98 5.53 16.07
C GLU A 81 0.30 6.28 15.75
N GLU A 82 0.26 7.62 15.75
CA GLU A 82 1.37 8.49 15.32
C GLU A 82 2.69 8.19 16.06
N LYS A 83 2.64 7.74 17.33
CA LYS A 83 3.82 7.36 18.12
C LYS A 83 4.53 6.10 17.59
N LYS A 84 3.84 5.26 16.83
CA LYS A 84 4.37 4.01 16.25
C LYS A 84 4.74 4.16 14.77
N GLU A 85 4.47 5.31 14.17
CA GLU A 85 4.66 5.55 12.74
C GLU A 85 5.78 6.57 12.51
N ALA A 86 6.91 6.13 11.95
CA ALA A 86 8.05 7.00 11.69
C ALA A 86 7.67 8.18 10.77
N MET A 87 6.81 7.93 9.78
CA MET A 87 6.37 8.94 8.81
C MET A 87 5.39 9.97 9.41
N ALA A 88 4.92 9.79 10.65
CA ALA A 88 4.10 10.80 11.33
C ALA A 88 4.85 12.12 11.50
N LYS A 89 6.18 12.08 11.64
CA LYS A 89 7.04 13.28 11.80
C LYS A 89 7.00 14.21 10.59
N VAL A 90 6.77 13.66 9.40
CA VAL A 90 6.64 14.41 8.14
C VAL A 90 5.18 14.52 7.69
N GLY A 91 4.22 14.18 8.56
CA GLY A 91 2.79 14.30 8.26
C GLY A 91 2.24 13.25 7.30
N MET A 92 2.90 12.10 7.17
CA MET A 92 2.53 11.01 6.25
C MET A 92 2.28 9.69 7.01
N SER A 93 1.52 9.74 8.11
CA SER A 93 1.04 8.54 8.83
C SER A 93 -0.13 7.87 8.11
N ALA A 94 -0.94 7.01 8.75
CA ALA A 94 -2.15 6.46 8.11
C ALA A 94 -3.12 7.54 7.59
N LEU A 95 -3.08 8.76 8.14
CA LEU A 95 -3.89 9.89 7.69
C LEU A 95 -2.96 11.06 7.32
N TYR A 96 -2.67 11.20 6.02
CA TYR A 96 -1.74 12.24 5.56
C TYR A 96 -2.30 13.63 5.91
N THR A 97 -1.43 14.50 6.44
CA THR A 97 -1.70 15.92 6.66
C THR A 97 -0.75 16.80 5.84
N LYS A 98 0.32 16.20 5.31
CA LYS A 98 1.30 16.84 4.45
C LYS A 98 1.39 16.14 3.09
N THR A 99 1.79 16.89 2.06
CA THR A 99 2.15 16.35 0.75
C THR A 99 3.53 15.68 0.82
N GLY A 100 3.89 14.94 -0.23
CA GLY A 100 5.24 14.39 -0.39
C GLY A 100 6.35 15.46 -0.42
N ASP A 101 6.01 16.72 -0.70
CA ASP A 101 6.92 17.87 -0.70
C ASP A 101 6.92 18.63 0.64
N GLY A 102 6.02 18.27 1.58
CA GLY A 102 5.96 18.85 2.94
C GLY A 102 4.93 19.98 3.11
N ASP A 103 4.20 20.35 2.05
CA ASP A 103 3.12 21.33 2.09
C ASP A 103 1.90 20.80 2.83
N ILE A 104 1.03 21.69 3.31
CA ILE A 104 -0.20 21.28 3.99
C ILE A 104 -1.14 20.65 2.95
N LEU A 105 -1.45 19.36 3.14
CA LEU A 105 -2.40 18.64 2.28
C LEU A 105 -3.84 18.86 2.74
N ARG A 106 -4.07 18.72 4.06
CA ARG A 106 -5.40 18.81 4.68
C ARG A 106 -5.29 19.02 6.19
N VAL A 107 -6.37 19.52 6.78
CA VAL A 107 -6.49 19.69 8.24
C VAL A 107 -7.57 18.77 8.76
N LEU A 108 -7.20 17.89 9.71
CA LEU A 108 -8.11 16.88 10.24
C LEU A 108 -8.39 17.09 11.73
N ASN A 109 -9.66 17.27 12.07
CA ASN A 109 -10.10 17.20 13.46
C ASN A 109 -10.30 15.75 13.93
N THR A 110 -10.41 15.56 15.24
CA THR A 110 -10.58 14.24 15.87
C THR A 110 -11.79 13.46 15.35
N LYS A 111 -12.89 14.14 15.00
CA LYS A 111 -14.10 13.49 14.48
C LYS A 111 -13.84 12.88 13.10
N VAL A 112 -13.27 13.65 12.17
CA VAL A 112 -12.93 13.18 10.82
C VAL A 112 -11.88 12.07 10.86
N LYS A 113 -10.85 12.19 11.72
CA LYS A 113 -9.87 11.12 11.93
C LYS A 113 -10.54 9.80 12.32
N LYS A 114 -11.44 9.82 13.32
CA LYS A 114 -12.19 8.63 13.76
C LYS A 114 -13.06 8.05 12.65
N GLU A 115 -13.69 8.92 11.86
CA GLU A 115 -14.54 8.51 10.74
C GLU A 115 -13.75 7.81 9.63
N LEU A 116 -12.63 8.38 9.17
CA LEU A 116 -11.74 7.78 8.16
C LEU A 116 -11.23 6.41 8.62
N LEU A 117 -10.77 6.32 9.87
CA LEU A 117 -10.29 5.06 10.43
C LEU A 117 -11.40 4.01 10.57
N GLY A 118 -12.60 4.43 10.96
CA GLY A 118 -13.75 3.54 11.11
C GLY A 118 -14.34 3.07 9.79
N LYS A 119 -14.39 3.93 8.77
CA LYS A 119 -15.01 3.63 7.47
C LYS A 119 -14.08 2.92 6.49
N ILE A 120 -12.77 3.15 6.57
CA ILE A 120 -11.80 2.67 5.57
C ILE A 120 -10.72 1.79 6.20
N TYR A 121 -9.94 2.32 7.14
CA TYR A 121 -8.76 1.64 7.70
C TYR A 121 -9.12 0.31 8.39
N LYS A 122 -9.96 0.36 9.43
CA LYS A 122 -10.33 -0.83 10.21
C LYS A 122 -11.05 -1.89 9.36
N PRO A 123 -12.02 -1.54 8.48
CA PRO A 123 -12.64 -2.52 7.59
C PRO A 123 -11.66 -3.18 6.62
N TYR A 124 -10.67 -2.44 6.10
CA TYR A 124 -9.64 -3.00 5.23
C TYR A 124 -8.82 -4.07 5.97
N HIS A 125 -8.24 -3.70 7.13
CA HIS A 125 -7.44 -4.63 7.92
C HIS A 125 -8.25 -5.83 8.43
N LYS A 126 -9.51 -5.62 8.82
CA LYS A 126 -10.39 -6.73 9.20
C LYS A 126 -10.57 -7.70 8.03
N LEU A 127 -10.90 -7.20 6.85
CA LEU A 127 -11.10 -8.03 5.67
C LEU A 127 -9.82 -8.77 5.27
N PHE A 128 -8.67 -8.10 5.35
CA PHE A 128 -7.37 -8.70 5.05
C PHE A 128 -7.03 -9.81 6.06
N ALA A 129 -7.24 -9.57 7.36
CA ALA A 129 -7.05 -10.56 8.41
C ALA A 129 -7.99 -11.77 8.25
N ASP A 130 -9.27 -11.52 7.93
CA ASP A 130 -10.25 -12.58 7.67
C ASP A 130 -9.80 -13.43 6.45
N LEU A 131 -9.33 -12.79 5.37
CA LEU A 131 -8.85 -13.48 4.17
C LEU A 131 -7.63 -14.37 4.45
N VAL A 132 -6.65 -13.86 5.21
CA VAL A 132 -5.48 -14.63 5.65
C VAL A 132 -5.91 -15.77 6.59
N GLY A 133 -6.83 -15.52 7.51
CA GLY A 133 -7.37 -16.52 8.43
C GLY A 133 -8.04 -17.69 7.70
N GLU A 134 -8.89 -17.40 6.71
CA GLU A 134 -9.53 -18.43 5.88
C GLU A 134 -8.51 -19.19 5.02
N CYS A 135 -7.49 -18.49 4.49
CA CYS A 135 -6.38 -19.13 3.78
C CYS A 135 -5.63 -20.13 4.68
N LEU A 136 -5.28 -19.74 5.90
CA LEU A 136 -4.62 -20.60 6.89
C LEU A 136 -5.50 -21.78 7.30
N LYS A 137 -6.80 -21.58 7.53
CA LYS A 137 -7.74 -22.66 7.86
C LYS A 137 -7.75 -23.75 6.77
N LYS A 138 -7.83 -23.33 5.50
CA LYS A 138 -7.93 -24.22 4.34
C LYS A 138 -6.61 -24.88 3.95
N HIS A 139 -5.51 -24.13 3.93
CA HIS A 139 -4.24 -24.60 3.36
C HIS A 139 -3.17 -24.90 4.42
N LYS A 140 -3.41 -24.57 5.69
CA LYS A 140 -2.43 -24.65 6.81
C LYS A 140 -1.18 -23.80 6.61
N LYS A 141 -1.18 -22.95 5.58
CA LYS A 141 -0.13 -21.98 5.24
C LYS A 141 -0.75 -20.82 4.46
N CYS A 142 -0.09 -19.67 4.51
CA CYS A 142 -0.46 -18.48 3.75
C CYS A 142 0.83 -17.76 3.34
N LEU A 143 0.98 -17.48 2.04
CA LEU A 143 2.01 -16.58 1.52
C LEU A 143 1.34 -15.25 1.20
N ILE A 144 1.73 -14.20 1.91
CA ILE A 144 1.29 -12.84 1.61
C ILE A 144 2.29 -12.23 0.63
N LEU A 145 1.78 -11.67 -0.47
CA LEU A 145 2.53 -10.85 -1.41
C LEU A 145 2.00 -9.43 -1.34
N ASP A 146 2.83 -8.53 -0.82
CA ASP A 146 2.49 -7.12 -0.73
C ASP A 146 2.96 -6.41 -2.01
N CYS A 147 1.98 -5.97 -2.79
CA CYS A 147 2.15 -5.66 -4.21
C CYS A 147 2.26 -4.15 -4.41
N HIS A 148 3.49 -3.70 -4.68
CA HIS A 148 3.85 -2.29 -4.75
C HIS A 148 4.59 -1.94 -6.04
N SER A 149 4.69 -0.64 -6.28
CA SER A 149 5.64 -0.04 -7.22
C SER A 149 6.34 1.12 -6.52
N PHE A 150 7.49 1.54 -7.04
CA PHE A 150 8.20 2.71 -6.51
C PHE A 150 8.66 3.60 -7.67
N PRO A 151 8.78 4.93 -7.44
CA PRO A 151 9.29 5.82 -8.46
C PRO A 151 10.78 5.56 -8.70
N GLU A 152 11.20 5.72 -9.96
CA GLU A 152 12.61 5.67 -10.38
C GLU A 152 13.44 6.74 -9.65
N ILE A 153 12.88 7.94 -9.51
CA ILE A 153 13.52 9.06 -8.83
C ILE A 153 13.01 9.14 -7.38
N PRO A 154 13.89 9.09 -6.36
CA PRO A 154 13.51 9.30 -4.97
C PRO A 154 12.76 10.61 -4.75
N ARG A 155 11.68 10.56 -3.97
CA ARG A 155 10.89 11.72 -3.59
C ARG A 155 11.50 12.50 -2.42
N PRO A 156 11.13 13.77 -2.21
CA PRO A 156 11.68 14.60 -1.13
C PRO A 156 11.44 14.03 0.28
N TYR A 157 10.33 13.36 0.55
CA TYR A 157 10.04 12.74 1.85
C TYR A 157 10.81 11.44 2.13
N GLU A 158 11.41 10.79 1.13
CA GLU A 158 12.03 9.47 1.31
C GLU A 158 13.42 9.57 1.96
N ASP A 159 13.75 8.69 2.91
CA ASP A 159 15.09 8.69 3.53
C ASP A 159 16.19 8.24 2.55
N ASP A 160 15.91 7.24 1.70
CA ASP A 160 16.88 6.76 0.70
C ASP A 160 16.86 7.61 -0.58
N LYS A 161 17.91 8.44 -0.73
CA LYS A 161 18.12 9.32 -1.88
C LYS A 161 18.93 8.70 -3.03
N LYS A 162 19.23 7.40 -3.00
CA LYS A 162 19.98 6.74 -4.08
C LYS A 162 19.16 6.74 -5.38
N GLN A 163 19.77 7.26 -6.44
CA GLN A 163 19.17 7.30 -7.77
C GLN A 163 19.26 5.96 -8.52
N ASN A 164 20.24 5.11 -8.19
CA ASN A 164 20.37 3.78 -8.81
C ASN A 164 19.45 2.76 -8.12
N ARG A 165 18.14 2.90 -8.36
CA ARG A 165 17.11 1.98 -7.89
C ARG A 165 17.09 0.73 -8.78
N PRO A 166 16.95 -0.47 -8.19
CA PRO A 166 16.82 -1.69 -8.98
C PRO A 166 15.48 -1.71 -9.71
N ASP A 167 15.33 -2.57 -10.70
CA ASP A 167 14.04 -2.82 -11.35
C ASP A 167 13.06 -3.49 -10.38
N VAL A 168 13.58 -4.38 -9.51
CA VAL A 168 12.80 -5.11 -8.51
C VAL A 168 13.41 -4.95 -7.13
N CYS A 169 12.59 -4.49 -6.18
CA CYS A 169 12.90 -4.55 -4.76
C CYS A 169 12.03 -5.63 -4.10
N ILE A 170 12.66 -6.57 -3.39
CA ILE A 170 11.94 -7.58 -2.62
C ILE A 170 12.09 -7.21 -1.16
N GLY A 171 11.10 -6.49 -0.62
CA GLY A 171 11.05 -6.19 0.80
C GLY A 171 11.00 -7.47 1.63
N ILE A 172 11.90 -7.58 2.61
CA ILE A 172 11.96 -8.72 3.51
C ILE A 172 11.94 -8.27 4.97
N ASP A 173 11.36 -9.12 5.80
CA ASP A 173 11.50 -9.06 7.24
C ASP A 173 11.96 -10.44 7.73
N THR A 174 12.99 -10.49 8.59
CA THR A 174 13.61 -11.76 9.00
C THR A 174 12.69 -12.65 9.83
N PHE A 175 11.67 -12.06 10.47
CA PHE A 175 10.67 -12.82 11.21
C PHE A 175 9.61 -13.41 10.26
N HIS A 176 9.16 -12.63 9.26
CA HIS A 176 8.07 -13.05 8.36
C HIS A 176 8.53 -13.80 7.09
N THR A 177 9.75 -13.54 6.60
CA THR A 177 10.18 -13.99 5.27
C THR A 177 11.34 -14.97 5.34
N PRO A 178 11.12 -16.27 5.03
CA PRO A 178 12.20 -17.24 4.97
C PRO A 178 13.26 -16.86 3.94
N ARG A 179 14.54 -16.84 4.34
CA ARG A 179 15.68 -16.48 3.47
C ARG A 179 15.76 -17.28 2.18
N LYS A 180 15.28 -18.54 2.18
CA LYS A 180 15.24 -19.38 0.98
C LYS A 180 14.28 -18.81 -0.07
N LEU A 181 13.13 -18.27 0.34
CA LEU A 181 12.12 -17.72 -0.56
C LEU A 181 12.64 -16.47 -1.28
N SER A 182 13.18 -15.51 -0.52
CA SER A 182 13.72 -14.27 -1.10
C SER A 182 14.89 -14.52 -2.05
N LYS A 183 15.78 -15.47 -1.73
CA LYS A 183 16.86 -15.90 -2.64
C LYS A 183 16.34 -16.51 -3.94
N ILE A 184 15.29 -17.34 -3.89
CA ILE A 184 14.70 -17.94 -5.08
C ILE A 184 14.08 -16.85 -5.97
N LEU A 185 13.30 -15.93 -5.39
CA LEU A 185 12.69 -14.83 -6.12
C LEU A 185 13.74 -13.93 -6.76
N LYS A 186 14.76 -13.50 -5.99
CA LYS A 186 15.89 -12.72 -6.50
C LYS A 186 16.53 -13.38 -7.72
N LYS A 187 16.93 -14.65 -7.59
CA LYS A 187 17.56 -15.39 -8.68
C LYS A 187 16.65 -15.49 -9.92
N LYS A 188 15.35 -15.69 -9.74
CA LYS A 188 14.41 -15.82 -10.86
C LYS A 188 14.25 -14.51 -11.64
N PHE A 189 14.20 -13.37 -10.96
CA PHE A 189 14.16 -12.05 -11.61
C PHE A 189 15.50 -11.72 -12.29
N GLU A 190 16.63 -12.00 -11.65
CA GLU A 190 17.96 -11.78 -12.25
C GLU A 190 18.17 -12.65 -13.51
N LEU A 191 17.68 -13.89 -13.52
CA LEU A 191 17.79 -14.79 -14.68
C LEU A 191 17.03 -14.30 -15.92
N ILE A 192 16.01 -13.45 -15.74
CA ILE A 192 15.24 -12.85 -16.84
C ILE A 192 15.67 -11.40 -17.12
N GLY A 193 16.80 -10.95 -16.55
CA GLY A 193 17.46 -9.70 -16.91
C GLY A 193 17.18 -8.50 -15.99
N TYR A 194 16.40 -8.66 -14.91
CA TYR A 194 16.15 -7.57 -13.97
C TYR A 194 17.28 -7.38 -12.96
N SER A 195 17.59 -6.13 -12.64
CA SER A 195 18.36 -5.78 -11.46
C SER A 195 17.49 -5.92 -10.20
N VAL A 196 18.02 -6.55 -9.14
CA VAL A 196 17.23 -6.90 -7.94
C VAL A 196 17.96 -6.56 -6.65
N LYS A 197 17.25 -5.94 -5.70
CA LYS A 197 17.71 -5.81 -4.30
C LYS A 197 16.73 -6.49 -3.33
N LEU A 198 17.28 -6.97 -2.22
CA LEU A 198 16.55 -7.45 -1.03
C LEU A 198 16.66 -6.39 0.07
#